data_AF-A0A7X4BRJ4-F1
#
_entry.id   AF-A0A7X4BRJ4-F1
#
_cell.length_a   1.000
_cell.length_b   1.000
_cell.length_c   1.000
_cell.angle_alpha   90.00
_cell.angle_beta   90.00
_cell.angle_gamma   90.00
#
_symmetry.space_group_name_H-M   'P 1'
#
loop_
_entity.id
_entity.type
_entity.pdbx_description
1 polymer ?
#
loop_
_entity_poly.entity_id
_entity_poly.type
_entity_poly.pdbx_seq_one_letter_code
_entity_poly.pdbx_strand_id
1 'polypeptide(L)'
;MIRRCSDAGLSEPEFADSSGFKTTIWRAKPPEQIKVQPEFLPRDLKSQVLNLLADGPLSRSELSKQLGHKKASGQLYNVVRDLLDDQMIEYTLPDKPRSPRQKYRLTDKGRTEFANLKSEDAV
;
A
#
# COMPACT_ATOMS: atom_id res chain seq x y z
N MET A 1 56.67 4.34 -6.64
CA MET A 1 55.96 5.59 -6.97
C MET A 1 54.61 5.14 -7.49
N ILE A 2 53.58 5.01 -6.66
CA ILE A 2 52.67 6.09 -6.25
C ILE A 2 52.16 5.78 -4.84
N ARG A 3 52.47 6.68 -3.92
CA ARG A 3 51.81 6.85 -2.63
C ARG A 3 50.32 7.11 -2.89
N ARG A 4 49.43 6.42 -2.16
CA ARG A 4 48.10 6.86 -1.65
C ARG A 4 47.02 5.78 -1.74
N CYS A 5 47.01 4.85 -0.78
CA CYS A 5 45.80 4.12 -0.38
C CYS A 5 45.83 4.00 1.15
N SER A 6 45.44 5.08 1.84
CA SER A 6 45.31 5.09 3.31
C SER A 6 44.03 5.82 3.76
N ASP A 7 42.99 5.82 2.91
CA ASP A 7 41.77 6.63 3.14
C ASP A 7 40.46 5.85 3.01
N ALA A 8 40.50 4.56 3.32
CA ALA A 8 39.30 3.79 3.60
C ALA A 8 39.62 2.87 4.77
N GLY A 9 39.19 3.26 5.97
CA GLY A 9 39.35 2.49 7.20
C GLY A 9 38.61 1.14 7.12
N LEU A 10 39.18 0.23 6.36
CA LEU A 10 38.69 -1.12 6.14
C LEU A 10 39.76 -2.05 6.72
N SER A 11 39.38 -2.77 7.76
CA SER A 11 40.21 -3.78 8.41
C SER A 11 40.68 -4.79 7.37
N GLU A 12 42.00 -5.01 7.30
CA GLU A 12 42.59 -5.98 6.38
C GLU A 12 42.06 -7.40 6.70
N PRO A 13 41.63 -8.17 5.69
CA PRO A 13 41.21 -9.54 5.89
C PRO A 13 42.42 -10.46 6.15
N GLU A 14 42.30 -11.32 7.16
CA GLU A 14 43.30 -12.33 7.51
C GLU A 14 43.21 -13.51 6.51
N PHE A 15 44.26 -13.70 5.70
CA PHE A 15 44.33 -14.82 4.75
C PHE A 15 45.04 -16.01 5.39
N ALA A 16 44.27 -17.05 5.74
CA ALA A 16 44.79 -18.38 6.02
C ALA A 16 44.72 -19.24 4.76
N ASP A 17 45.87 -19.79 4.37
CA ASP A 17 46.10 -20.59 3.18
C ASP A 17 45.44 -21.97 3.31
N SER A 18 44.44 -22.26 2.46
CA SER A 18 43.99 -23.63 2.23
C SER A 18 43.34 -23.76 0.86
N SER A 19 44.06 -24.44 -0.03
CA SER A 19 43.65 -25.08 -1.29
C SER A 19 42.15 -25.03 -1.64
N GLY A 20 41.79 -24.15 -2.59
CA GLY A 20 40.49 -24.14 -3.25
C GLY A 20 40.08 -22.74 -3.70
N PHE A 21 40.13 -22.45 -5.00
CA PHE A 21 39.68 -21.17 -5.53
C PHE A 21 38.14 -21.11 -5.53
N LYS A 22 37.55 -20.53 -4.48
CA LYS A 22 36.09 -20.31 -4.37
C LYS A 22 35.77 -18.87 -4.75
N THR A 23 35.53 -18.62 -6.04
CA THR A 23 34.99 -17.32 -6.48
C THR A 23 33.51 -17.25 -6.15
N THR A 24 33.15 -16.40 -5.19
CA THR A 24 31.75 -16.02 -4.98
C THR A 24 31.43 -14.87 -5.94
N ILE A 25 30.72 -15.18 -7.03
CA ILE A 25 30.26 -14.17 -7.98
C ILE A 25 28.96 -13.58 -7.44
N TRP A 26 28.98 -12.32 -7.01
CA TRP A 26 27.78 -11.61 -6.60
C TRP A 26 26.99 -11.23 -7.86
N ARG A 27 25.88 -11.92 -8.13
CA ARG A 27 24.90 -11.41 -9.09
C ARG A 27 24.22 -10.21 -8.45
N ALA A 28 24.51 -9.01 -8.94
CA ALA A 28 23.66 -7.86 -8.69
C ALA A 28 22.24 -8.26 -9.10
N LYS A 29 21.31 -8.22 -8.14
CA LYS A 29 19.88 -8.39 -8.41
C LYS A 29 19.55 -7.46 -9.60
N PRO A 30 18.88 -7.92 -10.67
CA PRO A 30 18.42 -7.02 -11.72
C PRO A 30 17.70 -5.86 -11.03
N PRO A 31 17.89 -4.59 -11.45
CA PRO A 31 17.16 -3.50 -10.84
C PRO A 31 15.69 -3.87 -10.93
N GLU A 32 15.13 -4.23 -9.77
CA GLU A 32 13.74 -4.57 -9.65
C GLU A 32 13.05 -3.30 -10.08
N GLN A 33 12.50 -3.31 -11.29
CA GLN A 33 11.86 -2.15 -11.89
C GLN A 33 11.00 -1.55 -10.80
N ILE A 34 11.42 -0.37 -10.35
CA ILE A 34 10.75 0.38 -9.31
C ILE A 34 9.37 0.62 -9.89
N LYS A 35 8.42 -0.24 -9.53
CA LYS A 35 7.02 0.07 -9.68
C LYS A 35 6.86 1.23 -8.73
N VAL A 36 6.89 2.41 -9.31
CA VAL A 36 6.50 3.66 -8.68
C VAL A 36 5.08 3.37 -8.17
N GLN A 37 5.01 2.89 -6.94
CA GLN A 37 3.77 2.83 -6.20
C GLN A 37 3.50 4.31 -5.96
N PRO A 38 2.43 4.89 -6.51
CA PRO A 38 2.13 6.25 -6.17
C PRO A 38 1.94 6.24 -4.67
N GLU A 39 2.76 7.03 -4.00
CA GLU A 39 2.74 7.23 -2.57
C GLU A 39 1.48 8.05 -2.28
N PHE A 40 0.30 7.43 -2.45
CA PHE A 40 -0.98 8.01 -2.07
C PHE A 40 -0.93 8.09 -0.56
N LEU A 41 -0.54 9.27 -0.09
CA LEU A 41 -0.55 9.67 1.30
C LEU A 41 -1.83 9.11 1.95
N PRO A 42 -1.75 8.51 3.15
CA PRO A 42 -2.87 7.82 3.77
C PRO A 42 -4.12 8.69 3.96
N ARG A 43 -3.98 10.02 3.89
CA ARG A 43 -5.08 11.00 3.93
C ARG A 43 -5.99 10.97 2.69
N ASP A 44 -5.48 10.57 1.54
CA ASP A 44 -6.20 10.62 0.26
C ASP A 44 -7.01 9.34 0.00
N LEU A 45 -6.52 8.19 0.47
CA LEU A 45 -7.14 6.89 0.20
C LEU A 45 -8.55 6.75 0.82
N LYS A 46 -8.79 7.32 2.02
CA LYS A 46 -10.11 7.30 2.66
C LYS A 46 -11.14 8.04 1.81
N SER A 47 -10.80 9.26 1.39
CA SER A 47 -11.64 10.10 0.53
C SER A 47 -11.90 9.47 -0.83
N GLN A 48 -10.89 8.83 -1.43
CA GLN A 48 -11.06 8.10 -2.69
C GLN A 48 -12.04 6.93 -2.55
N VAL A 49 -11.92 6.12 -1.49
CA VAL A 49 -12.86 5.00 -1.24
C VAL A 49 -14.28 5.51 -1.04
N LEU A 50 -14.46 6.58 -0.26
CA LEU A 50 -15.78 7.20 -0.05
C LEU A 50 -16.37 7.73 -1.37
N ASN A 51 -15.56 8.36 -2.21
CA ASN A 51 -15.98 8.86 -3.51
C ASN A 51 -16.44 7.71 -4.43
N LEU A 52 -15.70 6.59 -4.48
CA LEU A 52 -16.09 5.42 -5.27
C LEU A 52 -17.38 4.77 -4.75
N LEU A 53 -17.59 4.75 -3.43
CA LEU A 53 -18.81 4.23 -2.81
C LEU A 53 -20.02 5.17 -2.94
N ALA A 54 -19.78 6.45 -3.24
CA ALA A 54 -20.84 7.40 -3.56
C ALA A 54 -21.53 7.05 -4.90
N ASP A 55 -20.77 6.52 -5.86
CA ASP A 55 -21.28 6.09 -7.17
C ASP A 55 -22.08 4.76 -7.08
N GLY A 56 -21.78 3.91 -6.10
CA GLY A 56 -22.55 2.70 -5.85
C GLY A 56 -21.87 1.67 -4.95
N PRO A 57 -22.56 0.56 -4.63
CA PRO A 57 -22.03 -0.47 -3.76
C PRO A 57 -20.93 -1.29 -4.45
N LEU A 58 -19.76 -1.35 -3.81
CA LEU A 58 -18.57 -2.04 -4.33
C LEU A 58 -18.00 -3.02 -3.31
N SER A 59 -17.42 -4.10 -3.81
CA SER A 59 -16.62 -5.05 -3.03
C SER A 59 -15.18 -4.54 -2.91
N ARG A 60 -14.41 -5.11 -1.98
CA ARG A 60 -12.98 -4.81 -1.81
C ARG A 60 -12.16 -5.00 -3.09
N SER A 61 -12.46 -6.05 -3.85
CA SER A 61 -11.75 -6.32 -5.10
C SER A 61 -12.11 -5.31 -6.18
N GLU A 62 -13.36 -4.84 -6.23
CA GLU A 62 -13.78 -3.77 -7.14
C GLU A 62 -13.14 -2.44 -6.75
N LEU A 63 -13.13 -2.07 -5.46
CA LEU A 63 -12.44 -0.88 -4.95
C LEU A 63 -10.95 -0.89 -5.31
N SER A 64 -10.26 -2.00 -5.06
CA SER A 64 -8.86 -2.17 -5.44
C SER A 64 -8.62 -1.97 -6.93
N LYS A 65 -9.50 -2.51 -7.79
CA LYS A 65 -9.39 -2.37 -9.24
C LYS A 65 -9.58 -0.92 -9.69
N GLN A 66 -10.57 -0.23 -9.13
CA GLN A 66 -10.85 1.17 -9.48
C GLN A 66 -9.75 2.12 -8.99
N LEU A 67 -9.10 1.81 -7.88
CA LEU A 67 -7.90 2.51 -7.43
C LEU A 67 -6.64 2.19 -8.27
N GLY A 68 -6.74 1.32 -9.27
CA GLY A 68 -5.61 0.94 -10.15
C GLY A 68 -4.67 -0.12 -9.56
N HIS A 69 -5.01 -0.72 -8.42
CA HIS A 69 -4.19 -1.75 -7.80
C HIS A 69 -4.49 -3.13 -8.39
N LYS A 70 -3.43 -3.89 -8.74
CA LYS A 70 -3.56 -5.26 -9.25
C LYS A 70 -4.18 -6.24 -8.25
N LYS A 71 -4.03 -5.97 -6.95
CA LYS A 71 -4.55 -6.76 -5.83
C LYS A 71 -4.95 -5.83 -4.69
N ALA A 72 -5.94 -6.26 -3.90
CA ALA A 72 -6.35 -5.52 -2.71
C ALA A 72 -5.17 -5.35 -1.76
N SER A 73 -4.80 -4.09 -1.51
CA SER A 73 -3.68 -3.74 -0.63
C SER A 73 -4.05 -3.93 0.84
N GLY A 74 -3.05 -4.16 1.69
CA GLY A 74 -3.23 -4.16 3.15
C GLY A 74 -3.71 -2.79 3.66
N GLN A 75 -3.24 -1.71 3.04
CA GLN A 75 -3.69 -0.36 3.36
C GLN A 75 -5.20 -0.17 3.08
N LEU A 76 -5.70 -0.65 1.94
CA LEU A 76 -7.14 -0.64 1.66
C LEU A 76 -7.93 -1.45 2.68
N TYR A 77 -7.36 -2.57 3.19
CA TYR A 77 -8.00 -3.32 4.26
C TYR A 77 -8.18 -2.46 5.51
N ASN A 78 -7.12 -1.77 5.94
CA ASN A 78 -7.17 -0.93 7.13
C ASN A 78 -8.17 0.22 6.94
N VAL A 79 -8.11 0.93 5.82
CA VAL A 79 -9.04 2.05 5.53
C VAL A 79 -10.50 1.58 5.52
N VAL A 80 -10.82 0.45 4.88
CA VAL A 80 -12.19 -0.08 4.86
C VAL A 80 -12.65 -0.47 6.26
N ARG A 81 -11.75 -1.02 7.08
CA ARG A 81 -12.06 -1.37 8.47
C ARG A 81 -12.33 -0.12 9.29
N ASP A 82 -11.47 0.90 9.22
CA ASP A 82 -11.65 2.15 9.94
C ASP A 82 -12.97 2.83 9.55
N LEU A 83 -13.33 2.80 8.25
CA LEU A 83 -14.59 3.34 7.75
C LEU A 83 -15.84 2.59 8.26
N LEU A 84 -15.74 1.28 8.48
CA LEU A 84 -16.81 0.48 9.09
C LEU A 84 -16.94 0.80 10.58
N ASP A 85 -15.80 0.91 11.28
CA ASP A 85 -15.74 1.24 12.70
C ASP A 85 -16.31 2.66 12.95
N ASP A 86 -16.02 3.61 12.06
CA ASP A 86 -16.58 4.98 12.05
C ASP A 86 -18.07 5.05 11.64
N GLN A 87 -18.65 3.93 11.20
CA GLN A 87 -20.01 3.81 10.65
C GLN A 87 -20.27 4.68 9.40
N MET A 88 -19.22 5.02 8.66
CA MET A 88 -19.33 5.76 7.40
C MET A 88 -19.76 4.86 6.24
N ILE A 89 -19.42 3.57 6.32
CA ILE A 89 -19.83 2.55 5.36
C ILE A 89 -20.44 1.36 6.08
N GLU A 90 -21.25 0.59 5.39
CA GLU A 90 -21.87 -0.62 5.93
C GLU A 90 -21.91 -1.76 4.92
N TYR A 91 -22.20 -2.95 5.41
CA TYR A 91 -22.38 -4.14 4.59
C TYR A 91 -23.74 -4.14 3.89
N THR A 92 -23.76 -4.56 2.63
CA THR A 92 -25.01 -4.72 1.88
C THR A 92 -25.80 -5.97 2.31
N LEU A 93 -25.12 -7.05 2.75
CA LEU A 93 -25.77 -8.27 3.26
C LEU A 93 -25.37 -8.49 4.73
N PRO A 94 -26.11 -7.91 5.69
CA PRO A 94 -25.82 -8.09 7.12
C PRO A 94 -26.06 -9.54 7.58
N ASP A 95 -27.08 -10.24 7.07
CA ASP A 95 -27.40 -11.61 7.47
C ASP A 95 -26.35 -12.66 7.08
N LYS A 96 -25.55 -12.37 6.05
CA LYS A 96 -24.55 -13.30 5.49
C LYS A 96 -23.20 -12.59 5.31
N PRO A 97 -22.49 -12.31 6.41
CA PRO A 97 -21.23 -11.55 6.37
C PRO A 97 -20.12 -12.25 5.59
N ARG A 98 -20.15 -13.60 5.52
CA ARG A 98 -19.19 -14.41 4.77
C ARG A 98 -19.59 -14.64 3.30
N SER A 99 -20.63 -13.97 2.83
CA SER A 99 -21.10 -14.11 1.45
C SER A 99 -20.02 -13.63 0.46
N PRO A 100 -19.73 -14.39 -0.61
CA PRO A 100 -18.80 -13.94 -1.65
C PRO A 100 -19.34 -12.73 -2.44
N ARG A 101 -20.64 -12.44 -2.33
CA ARG A 101 -21.31 -11.30 -2.97
C ARG A 101 -21.38 -10.08 -2.05
N GLN A 102 -20.67 -10.11 -0.92
CA GLN A 102 -20.67 -9.02 0.03
C GLN A 102 -20.06 -7.75 -0.58
N LYS A 103 -20.77 -6.64 -0.41
CA LYS A 103 -20.38 -5.31 -0.88
C LYS A 103 -20.50 -4.31 0.26
N TYR A 104 -19.80 -3.20 0.10
CA TYR A 104 -19.87 -2.05 0.99
C TYR A 104 -20.75 -0.99 0.33
N ARG A 105 -21.56 -0.30 1.13
CA ARG A 105 -22.32 0.89 0.69
C ARG A 105 -22.04 2.05 1.64
N LEU A 106 -22.14 3.25 1.11
CA LEU A 106 -22.02 4.49 1.89
C LEU A 106 -23.29 4.70 2.73
N THR A 107 -23.13 5.02 4.01
CA THR A 107 -24.24 5.36 4.92
C THR A 107 -24.61 6.84 4.80
N ASP A 108 -25.77 7.23 5.33
CA ASP A 108 -26.16 8.65 5.37
C ASP A 108 -25.17 9.49 6.17
N LYS A 109 -24.70 8.96 7.31
CA LYS A 109 -23.62 9.58 8.10
C LYS A 109 -22.34 9.74 7.27
N GLY A 110 -21.93 8.69 6.56
CA GLY A 110 -20.76 8.73 5.69
C GLY A 110 -20.85 9.79 4.59
N ARG A 111 -22.04 10.01 4.02
CA ARG A 111 -22.30 11.07 3.03
C ARG A 111 -22.12 12.47 3.63
N THR A 112 -22.67 12.71 4.82
CA THR A 112 -22.56 14.00 5.51
C THR A 112 -21.11 14.32 5.85
N GLU A 113 -20.40 13.37 6.48
CA GLU A 113 -19.00 13.54 6.84
C GLU A 113 -18.11 13.71 5.60
N PHE A 114 -18.36 12.95 4.53
CA PHE A 114 -17.65 13.09 3.27
C PHE A 114 -17.86 14.47 2.61
N ALA A 115 -19.07 15.03 2.72
CA ALA A 115 -19.35 16.38 2.24
C ALA A 115 -18.60 17.44 3.07
N ASN A 116 -18.53 17.28 4.40
CA ASN A 116 -17.76 18.16 5.27
C ASN A 116 -16.26 18.13 4.93
N LEU A 117 -15.70 16.92 4.77
CA LEU A 117 -14.31 16.71 4.33
C LEU A 117 -14.01 17.44 3.02
N LYS A 118 -14.89 17.33 2.01
CA LYS A 118 -14.71 18.06 0.73
C LYS A 118 -14.77 19.59 0.87
N SER A 119 -15.51 20.10 1.85
CA SER A 119 -15.62 21.54 2.06
C SER A 119 -14.39 22.15 2.74
N GLU A 120 -13.65 21.37 3.54
CA GLU A 120 -12.41 21.81 4.19
C GLU A 120 -11.20 21.84 3.24
N ASP A 121 -11.19 21.01 2.20
CA ASP A 121 -10.12 20.99 1.19
C ASP A 121 -10.27 22.10 0.12
N ALA A 122 -11.37 22.86 0.13
CA ALA A 122 -11.70 23.90 -0.85
C ALA A 122 -11.47 25.35 -0.37
N VAL A 123 -10.86 25.54 0.80
CA VAL A 123 -10.58 26.84 1.44
C VAL A 123 -9.09 27.18 1.42
#